data_AF-A0A9Q0ZJX2-F1
#
_entry.id   AF-A0A9Q0ZJX2-F1
#
_cell.length_a   1.000
_cell.length_b   1.000
_cell.length_c   1.000
_cell.angle_alpha   90.00
_cell.angle_beta   90.00
_cell.angle_gamma   90.00
#
_symmetry.space_group_name_H-M   'P 1'
#
loop_
_entity.id
_entity.type
_entity.pdbx_description
1 polymer ?
#
loop_
_entity_poly.entity_id
_entity_poly.type
_entity_poly.pdbx_seq_one_letter_code
_entity_poly.pdbx_strand_id
1 'polypeptide(L)'
;MVALSGSHSIGQARCFSIVFRLYNQSGSGKPDPTIEPKYKEKLNRLCPLGGDENVTGDLDATPTIFDNRYFKDLVAGRGFLNSDQTLYTFPETKKYVTLFSKDQRAFFKAFAEGMIKMGDLQSGRPGEIRSNCRIANSRPVDALLVS
;
A
#
# COMPACT_ATOMS: atom_id res chain seq x y z
N MET A 1 -6.27 5.89 -7.16
CA MET A 1 -6.07 4.60 -6.50
C MET A 1 -4.86 3.86 -7.08
N VAL A 2 -4.95 3.23 -8.26
CA VAL A 2 -3.87 2.37 -8.81
C VAL A 2 -2.48 3.03 -8.81
N ALA A 3 -2.38 4.28 -9.29
CA ALA A 3 -1.11 4.99 -9.29
C ALA A 3 -0.56 5.18 -7.87
N LEU A 4 -1.37 5.68 -6.93
CA LEU A 4 -0.95 5.92 -5.55
C LEU A 4 -0.56 4.65 -4.79
N SER A 5 -1.17 3.50 -5.11
CA SER A 5 -0.74 2.19 -4.58
C SER A 5 0.70 1.84 -4.99
N GLY A 6 1.22 2.44 -6.06
CA GLY A 6 2.63 2.34 -6.44
C GLY A 6 3.60 2.92 -5.41
N SER A 7 3.13 3.60 -4.36
CA SER A 7 3.97 3.94 -3.19
C SER A 7 4.56 2.72 -2.51
N HIS A 8 3.93 1.56 -2.65
CA HIS A 8 4.45 0.26 -2.18
C HIS A 8 5.64 -0.27 -3.03
N SER A 9 6.18 0.53 -3.97
CA SER A 9 7.50 0.26 -4.57
C SER A 9 8.65 0.43 -3.57
N ILE A 10 8.40 1.03 -2.41
CA ILE A 10 9.38 1.13 -1.33
C ILE A 10 8.79 0.72 0.01
N GLY A 11 9.66 0.29 0.91
CA GLY A 11 9.31 -0.04 2.29
C GLY A 11 8.89 -1.50 2.49
N GLN A 12 8.34 -1.76 3.68
CA GLN A 12 8.05 -3.09 4.17
C GLN A 12 6.68 -3.16 4.83
N ALA A 13 6.10 -4.35 4.87
CA ALA A 13 4.90 -4.65 5.62
C ALA A 13 5.09 -5.89 6.51
N ARG A 14 4.29 -5.95 7.58
CA ARG A 14 4.36 -7.03 8.57
C ARG A 14 3.63 -8.27 8.08
N CYS A 15 4.07 -9.44 8.56
CA CYS A 15 3.41 -10.72 8.31
C CYS A 15 1.92 -10.69 8.68
N PHE A 16 1.54 -9.96 9.73
CA PHE A 16 0.14 -9.68 10.11
C PHE A 16 -0.76 -9.33 8.91
N SER A 17 -0.24 -8.54 7.96
CA SER A 17 -1.01 -8.07 6.80
C SER A 17 -1.24 -9.15 5.72
N ILE A 18 -0.57 -10.30 5.80
CA ILE A 18 -0.59 -11.33 4.75
C ILE A 18 -0.90 -12.75 5.25
N VAL A 19 -0.95 -13.00 6.56
CA VAL A 19 -1.23 -14.35 7.11
C VAL A 19 -2.55 -14.92 6.56
N PHE A 20 -3.62 -14.12 6.55
CA PHE A 20 -4.89 -14.55 5.94
C PHE A 20 -4.72 -14.88 4.45
N ARG A 21 -3.98 -14.04 3.72
CA ARG A 21 -3.70 -14.27 2.30
C ARG A 21 -2.96 -15.60 2.05
N LEU A 22 -2.03 -15.98 2.93
CA LEU A 22 -1.26 -17.21 2.80
C LEU A 22 -2.01 -18.48 3.21
N TYR A 23 -3.00 -18.39 4.10
CA TYR A 23 -3.56 -19.58 4.74
C TYR A 23 -5.08 -19.70 4.69
N ASN A 24 -5.83 -18.59 4.64
CA ASN A 24 -7.30 -18.66 4.76
C ASN A 24 -8.07 -17.44 4.22
N GLN A 25 -7.64 -16.83 3.11
CA GLN A 25 -8.19 -15.56 2.62
C GLN A 25 -9.70 -15.61 2.35
N SER A 26 -10.16 -16.73 1.80
CA SER A 26 -11.55 -16.97 1.42
C SER A 26 -12.32 -17.85 2.41
N GLY A 27 -11.76 -18.12 3.60
CA GLY A 27 -12.39 -19.04 4.57
C GLY A 27 -12.29 -20.52 4.20
N SER A 28 -11.56 -20.89 3.15
CA SER A 28 -11.45 -22.26 2.65
C SER A 28 -10.26 -23.06 3.20
N GLY A 29 -9.48 -22.48 4.11
CA GLY A 29 -8.23 -23.07 4.63
C GLY A 29 -7.13 -23.22 3.57
N LYS A 30 -7.17 -22.37 2.52
CA LYS A 30 -6.22 -22.41 1.40
C LYS A 30 -5.58 -21.04 1.17
N PRO A 31 -4.35 -20.99 0.64
CA PRO A 31 -3.73 -19.75 0.17
C PRO A 31 -4.57 -19.09 -0.93
N ASP A 32 -4.44 -17.77 -1.03
CA ASP A 32 -4.87 -17.00 -2.20
C ASP A 32 -4.29 -17.62 -3.48
N PRO A 33 -5.13 -18.06 -4.43
CA PRO A 33 -4.69 -18.77 -5.63
C PRO A 33 -3.95 -17.85 -6.62
N THR A 34 -3.96 -16.53 -6.39
CA THR A 34 -3.32 -15.54 -7.26
C THR A 34 -1.84 -15.32 -6.92
N ILE A 35 -1.34 -15.90 -5.83
CA ILE A 35 0.08 -15.83 -5.45
C ILE A 35 0.89 -16.76 -6.36
N GLU A 36 1.95 -16.23 -6.95
CA GLU A 36 2.91 -17.03 -7.71
C GLU A 36 3.53 -18.13 -6.82
N PRO A 37 3.58 -19.41 -7.26
CA PRO A 37 3.97 -20.53 -6.39
C PRO A 37 5.32 -20.38 -5.68
N LYS A 38 6.37 -19.92 -6.35
CA LYS A 38 7.70 -19.75 -5.73
C LYS A 38 7.70 -18.58 -4.75
N TYR A 39 7.01 -17.51 -5.08
CA TYR A 39 6.82 -16.37 -4.18
C TYR A 39 6.03 -16.77 -2.94
N LYS A 40 4.99 -17.61 -3.08
CA LYS A 40 4.28 -18.21 -1.94
C LYS A 40 5.21 -18.99 -1.03
N GLU A 41 6.10 -19.82 -1.58
CA GLU A 41 7.09 -20.56 -0.77
C GLU A 41 8.03 -19.60 -0.01
N LYS A 42 8.48 -18.51 -0.65
CA LYS A 42 9.26 -17.46 0.01
C LYS A 42 8.48 -16.84 1.17
N LEU A 43 7.23 -16.45 0.93
CA LEU A 43 6.37 -15.84 1.94
C LEU A 43 6.01 -16.80 3.08
N ASN A 44 5.82 -18.09 2.82
CA ASN A 44 5.59 -19.10 3.86
C ASN A 44 6.80 -19.26 4.80
N ARG A 45 8.03 -19.16 4.27
CA ARG A 45 9.24 -19.18 5.10
C ARG A 45 9.38 -17.92 5.94
N LEU A 46 8.97 -16.78 5.39
CA LEU A 46 9.02 -15.49 6.08
C LEU A 46 7.93 -15.37 7.15
N CYS A 47 6.71 -15.83 6.84
CA CYS A 47 5.50 -15.69 7.63
C CYS A 47 4.84 -17.06 7.85
N PRO A 48 5.46 -17.99 8.59
CA PRO A 48 4.88 -19.30 8.86
C PRO A 48 3.59 -19.18 9.67
N LEU A 49 2.67 -20.13 9.50
CA LEU A 49 1.43 -20.18 10.29
C LEU A 49 1.76 -20.33 11.79
N GLY A 50 1.25 -19.41 12.62
CA GLY A 50 1.59 -19.34 14.05
C GLY A 50 2.97 -18.74 14.36
N GLY A 51 3.65 -18.15 13.37
CA GLY A 51 4.90 -17.41 13.56
C GLY A 51 4.69 -15.99 14.12
N ASP A 52 5.79 -15.26 14.31
CA ASP A 52 5.74 -13.86 14.76
C ASP A 52 5.20 -12.95 13.64
N GLU A 53 4.01 -12.41 13.87
CA GLU A 53 3.32 -11.55 12.91
C GLU A 53 3.96 -10.15 12.78
N ASN A 54 4.95 -9.80 13.62
CA ASN A 54 5.71 -8.55 13.50
C ASN A 54 6.89 -8.61 12.53
N VAL A 55 7.30 -9.82 12.11
CA VAL A 55 8.33 -9.98 11.07
C VAL A 55 7.91 -9.21 9.81
N THR A 56 8.85 -8.49 9.21
CA THR A 56 8.59 -7.67 8.02
C THR A 56 9.11 -8.31 6.75
N GLY A 57 8.40 -8.04 5.66
CA GLY A 57 8.82 -8.36 4.29
C GLY A 57 8.77 -7.13 3.40
N ASP A 58 9.63 -7.12 2.39
CA ASP A 58 9.69 -6.08 1.37
C ASP A 58 8.41 -6.06 0.53
N LEU A 59 7.88 -4.85 0.28
CA LEU A 59 6.65 -4.66 -0.49
C LEU A 59 6.82 -4.93 -1.99
N ASP A 60 8.05 -4.81 -2.51
CA ASP A 60 8.43 -5.21 -3.87
C ASP A 60 9.86 -5.79 -3.94
N ALA A 61 10.36 -6.11 -5.14
CA ALA A 61 11.70 -6.66 -5.33
C ALA A 61 12.86 -5.64 -5.24
N THR A 62 12.58 -4.33 -5.13
CA THR A 62 13.54 -3.23 -5.09
C THR A 62 13.16 -2.24 -3.97
N PRO A 63 13.10 -2.68 -2.70
CA PRO A 63 12.36 -2.00 -1.61
C PRO A 63 12.88 -0.61 -1.21
N THR A 64 14.02 -0.18 -1.76
CA THR A 64 14.65 1.12 -1.51
C THR A 64 14.68 2.01 -2.75
N ILE A 65 14.17 1.55 -3.89
CA ILE A 65 14.15 2.25 -5.16
C ILE A 65 12.70 2.49 -5.54
N PHE A 66 12.31 3.76 -5.66
CA PHE A 66 10.99 4.10 -6.17
C PHE A 66 10.98 3.98 -7.69
N ASP A 67 10.41 2.90 -8.22
CA ASP A 67 10.34 2.61 -9.65
C ASP A 67 9.03 1.87 -10.01
N ASN A 68 8.93 1.32 -11.22
CA ASN A 68 7.72 0.57 -11.62
C ASN A 68 7.78 -0.94 -11.28
N ARG A 69 8.73 -1.37 -10.45
CA ARG A 69 8.91 -2.79 -10.10
C ARG A 69 7.72 -3.34 -9.34
N TYR A 70 7.12 -2.56 -8.45
CA TYR A 70 5.82 -2.85 -7.84
C TYR A 70 4.81 -3.41 -8.85
N PHE A 71 4.54 -2.69 -9.96
CA PHE A 71 3.56 -3.12 -10.96
C PHE A 71 4.02 -4.35 -11.75
N LYS A 72 5.32 -4.49 -12.01
CA LYS A 72 5.88 -5.70 -12.64
C LYS A 72 5.68 -6.92 -11.75
N ASP A 73 5.83 -6.76 -10.44
CA ASP A 73 5.60 -7.83 -9.46
C ASP A 73 4.12 -8.21 -9.39
N LEU A 74 3.18 -7.26 -9.46
CA LEU A 74 1.75 -7.58 -9.52
C LEU A 74 1.38 -8.40 -10.77
N VAL A 75 1.93 -8.03 -11.94
CA VAL A 75 1.74 -8.79 -13.20
C VAL A 75 2.27 -10.21 -13.06
N ALA A 76 3.34 -10.39 -12.31
CA ALA A 76 3.96 -11.69 -12.03
C ALA A 76 3.28 -12.49 -10.89
N GLY A 77 2.19 -11.99 -10.29
CA GLY A 77 1.55 -12.65 -9.14
C GLY A 77 2.32 -12.52 -7.82
N ARG A 78 3.19 -11.51 -7.72
CA ARG A 78 4.13 -11.29 -6.61
C ARG A 78 3.84 -10.01 -5.81
N GLY A 79 2.61 -9.49 -5.84
CA GLY A 79 2.22 -8.44 -4.89
C GLY A 79 2.29 -8.96 -3.46
N PHE A 80 2.77 -8.16 -2.50
CA PHE A 80 2.90 -8.56 -1.10
C PHE A 80 1.55 -8.59 -0.38
N LEU A 81 0.75 -7.52 -0.51
CA LEU A 81 -0.57 -7.43 0.12
C LEU A 81 -1.67 -7.98 -0.80
N ASN A 82 -2.79 -8.44 -0.21
CA ASN A 82 -3.97 -8.83 -1.00
C ASN A 82 -4.57 -7.63 -1.73
N SER A 83 -4.57 -6.45 -1.09
CA SER A 83 -5.01 -5.19 -1.71
C SER A 83 -4.20 -4.83 -2.96
N ASP A 84 -2.91 -5.15 -2.97
CA ASP A 84 -2.03 -4.93 -4.13
C ASP A 84 -2.37 -5.89 -5.26
N GLN A 85 -2.40 -7.20 -4.97
CA GLN A 85 -2.62 -8.21 -6.01
C GLN A 85 -4.02 -8.08 -6.65
N THR A 86 -5.00 -7.58 -5.88
CA THR A 86 -6.36 -7.30 -6.38
C THR A 86 -6.37 -6.24 -7.48
N LEU A 87 -5.42 -5.30 -7.49
CA LEU A 87 -5.32 -4.29 -8.57
C LEU A 87 -5.09 -4.92 -9.95
N TYR A 88 -4.42 -6.07 -10.01
CA TYR A 88 -4.15 -6.76 -11.27
C TYR A 88 -5.22 -7.81 -11.62
N THR A 89 -5.86 -8.41 -10.62
CA THR A 89 -6.88 -9.46 -10.84
C THR A 89 -8.25 -8.86 -11.13
N PHE A 90 -8.54 -7.63 -10.68
CA PHE A 90 -9.80 -6.95 -10.94
C PHE A 90 -9.83 -6.25 -12.32
N PRO A 91 -10.86 -6.47 -13.17
CA PRO A 91 -10.87 -6.00 -14.57
C PRO A 91 -10.64 -4.51 -14.77
N GLU A 92 -11.24 -3.68 -13.93
CA GLU A 92 -11.28 -2.22 -14.04
C GLU A 92 -9.91 -1.59 -13.80
N THR A 93 -9.10 -2.20 -12.93
CA THR A 93 -7.78 -1.71 -12.54
C THR A 93 -6.65 -2.38 -13.33
N LYS A 94 -6.86 -3.61 -13.82
CA LYS A 94 -5.84 -4.43 -14.52
C LYS A 94 -5.15 -3.70 -15.67
N LYS A 95 -5.90 -2.91 -16.46
CA LYS A 95 -5.35 -2.15 -17.58
C LYS A 95 -4.30 -1.12 -17.15
N TYR A 96 -4.50 -0.48 -16.00
CA TYR A 96 -3.56 0.53 -15.47
C TYR A 96 -2.30 -0.13 -14.90
N VAL A 97 -2.44 -1.25 -14.18
CA VAL A 97 -1.30 -2.05 -13.72
C VAL A 97 -0.45 -2.52 -14.90
N THR A 98 -1.11 -3.02 -15.95
CA THR A 98 -0.44 -3.45 -17.19
C THR A 98 0.29 -2.30 -17.87
N LEU A 99 -0.31 -1.11 -17.92
CA LEU A 99 0.36 0.09 -18.46
C LEU A 99 1.60 0.46 -17.63
N PHE A 100 1.44 0.61 -16.32
CA PHE A 100 2.51 1.06 -15.44
C PHE A 100 3.68 0.06 -15.34
N SER A 101 3.41 -1.24 -15.39
CA SER A 101 4.46 -2.28 -15.45
C SER A 101 5.34 -2.17 -16.70
N LYS A 102 4.81 -1.65 -17.81
CA LYS A 102 5.51 -1.50 -19.10
C LYS A 102 6.14 -0.12 -19.28
N ASP A 103 5.54 0.92 -18.70
CA ASP A 103 5.97 2.31 -18.85
C ASP A 103 6.08 3.01 -17.49
N GLN A 104 7.31 3.16 -17.01
CA GLN A 104 7.61 3.87 -15.77
C GLN A 104 7.30 5.37 -15.86
N ARG A 105 7.41 6.00 -17.04
CA ARG A 105 7.10 7.42 -17.19
C ARG A 105 5.59 7.64 -17.05
N ALA A 106 4.78 6.75 -17.62
CA ALA A 106 3.34 6.78 -17.44
C ALA A 106 2.95 6.60 -15.96
N PHE A 107 3.62 5.69 -15.24
CA PHE A 107 3.46 5.54 -13.80
C PHE A 107 3.79 6.83 -13.05
N PHE A 108 5.00 7.37 -13.22
CA PHE A 108 5.45 8.56 -12.48
C PHE A 108 4.57 9.78 -12.75
N LYS A 109 4.13 9.97 -14.00
CA LYS A 109 3.18 11.03 -14.34
C LYS A 109 1.88 10.88 -13.56
N ALA A 110 1.26 9.69 -13.60
CA ALA A 110 0.02 9.43 -12.88
C ALA A 110 0.17 9.48 -11.36
N PHE A 111 1.33 9.08 -10.84
CA PHE A 111 1.66 9.17 -9.41
C PHE A 111 1.75 10.62 -8.96
N ALA A 112 2.48 11.48 -9.69
CA ALA A 112 2.59 12.91 -9.38
C ALA A 112 1.21 13.59 -9.42
N GLU A 113 0.41 13.36 -10.46
CA GLU A 113 -0.97 13.87 -10.54
C GLU A 113 -1.84 13.37 -9.38
N GLY A 114 -1.69 12.10 -8.98
CA GLY A 114 -2.40 11.52 -7.85
C GLY A 114 -2.00 12.16 -6.52
N MET A 115 -0.70 12.42 -6.31
CA MET A 115 -0.18 13.03 -5.09
C MET A 115 -0.65 14.47 -4.94
N ILE A 116 -0.68 15.25 -6.03
CA ILE A 116 -1.24 16.61 -6.05
C ILE A 116 -2.71 16.57 -5.63
N LYS A 117 -3.53 15.75 -6.30
CA LYS A 117 -4.97 15.61 -5.98
C LYS A 117 -5.22 15.15 -4.54
N MET A 118 -4.37 14.29 -4.00
CA MET A 118 -4.46 13.84 -2.60
C MET A 118 -4.08 14.96 -1.63
N GLY A 119 -3.06 15.76 -1.95
CA GLY A 119 -2.63 16.91 -1.16
C GLY A 119 -3.66 18.05 -1.13
N ASP A 120 -4.46 18.18 -2.19
CA ASP A 120 -5.52 19.19 -2.29
C ASP A 120 -6.79 18.83 -1.51
N LEU A 121 -6.86 17.66 -0.86
CA LEU A 121 -8.00 17.27 -0.04
C LEU A 121 -8.11 18.16 1.21
N GLN A 122 -9.19 18.93 1.31
CA GLN A 122 -9.47 19.81 2.45
C GLN A 122 -10.60 19.28 3.32
N SER A 123 -10.50 19.48 4.64
CA SER A 123 -11.55 19.12 5.61
C SER A 123 -12.74 20.09 5.60
N GLY A 124 -12.58 21.26 4.97
CA GLY A 124 -13.54 22.37 5.02
C GLY A 124 -13.65 23.05 6.41
N ARG A 125 -12.82 22.66 7.38
CA ARG A 125 -12.85 23.19 8.75
C ARG A 125 -11.65 24.12 8.97
N PRO A 126 -11.83 25.29 9.61
CA PRO A 126 -10.71 26.12 10.03
C PRO A 126 -9.75 25.33 10.94
N GLY A 127 -8.45 25.47 10.69
CA GLY A 127 -7.39 24.83 11.46
C GLY A 127 -6.49 25.86 12.16
N GLU A 128 -5.33 25.39 12.63
CA GLU A 128 -4.28 26.22 13.21
C GLU A 128 -2.93 25.88 12.56
N ILE A 129 -1.99 26.83 12.61
CA ILE A 129 -0.59 26.54 12.34
C ILE A 129 0.02 26.01 13.64
N ARG A 130 0.26 24.70 13.71
CA ARG A 130 0.85 24.07 14.90
C ARG A 130 2.34 24.41 15.03
N SER A 131 2.75 24.80 16.24
CA SER A 131 4.17 24.92 16.59
C SER A 131 4.83 23.57 16.90
N ASN A 132 4.02 22.59 17.33
CA ASN A 132 4.44 21.22 17.58
C ASN A 132 3.39 20.25 17.01
N CYS A 133 3.76 19.41 16.04
CA CYS A 133 2.82 18.49 15.38
C CYS A 133 2.17 17.45 16.33
N ARG A 134 2.76 17.21 17.50
CA ARG A 134 2.29 16.20 18.48
C ARG A 134 1.15 16.69 19.38
N ILE A 135 0.96 18.01 19.51
CA ILE A 135 -0.02 18.61 20.42
C ILE A 135 -0.72 19.78 19.75
N ALA A 136 -2.02 19.96 20.00
CA ALA A 136 -2.73 21.16 19.56
C ALA A 136 -2.24 22.39 20.34
N ASN A 137 -2.25 23.57 19.72
CA ASN A 137 -1.92 24.80 20.46
C ASN A 137 -2.96 25.03 21.57
N SER A 138 -2.53 25.58 22.69
CA SER A 138 -3.45 25.98 23.77
C SER A 138 -4.32 27.14 23.28
N ARG A 139 -5.64 27.00 23.37
CA ARG A 139 -6.55 28.12 23.12
C ARG A 139 -6.50 29.08 24.32
N PRO A 140 -6.29 30.38 24.13
CA PRO A 140 -6.48 31.37 25.20
C PRO A 140 -7.90 31.26 25.74
N VAL A 141 -8.07 31.27 27.07
CA VAL A 141 -9.34 31.07 27.77
C VAL A 141 -10.41 32.08 27.32
N ASP A 142 -10.02 33.28 26.91
CA ASP A 142 -10.93 34.34 26.41
C ASP A 142 -11.63 33.99 25.09
N ALA A 143 -11.09 33.07 24.28
CA ALA A 143 -11.70 32.67 23.01
C ALA A 143 -12.83 31.63 23.17
N LEU A 144 -13.05 31.09 24.38
CA LEU A 144 -14.11 30.13 24.70
C LEU A 144 -15.37 30.79 25.28
N LEU A 145 -15.31 32.07 25.61
CA LEU A 145 -16.41 32.83 26.24
C LEU A 145 -17.24 33.66 25.24
N VAL A 146 -16.92 33.62 23.94
CA VAL A 146 -17.59 34.40 22.88
C VAL A 146 -18.23 33.50 21.80
N SER A 147 -18.55 32.25 22.14
CA SER A 147 -19.23 31.29 21.25
C SER A 147 -20.41 30.64 21.93
#